data_AF-A0A355BJ30-F1
#
_entry.id   AF-A0A355BJ30-F1
#
_cell.length_a   1.000
_cell.length_b   1.000
_cell.length_c   1.000
_cell.angle_alpha   90.00
_cell.angle_beta   90.00
_cell.angle_gamma   90.00
#
_symmetry.space_group_name_H-M   'P 1'
#
loop_
_entity.id
_entity.type
_entity.pdbx_description
1 polymer ?
#
loop_
_entity_poly.entity_id
_entity_poly.type
_entity_poly.pdbx_seq_one_letter_code
_entity_poly.pdbx_strand_id
1 'polypeptide(L)'
;MDKLDDLAREFAGAVNEVHKQGVNLEGAPGIEFFVGLSNSTDLKDISARHIHVNELIAEEDTGRNLIAAALKDPVTNEWAKGDGSNALAIAQLRNKLLFLTDPADDTSGTATLEQFYESILGALGVDAQHALHLLKNQTLLIGQLEQRRASVAGVSLDEEMTNMIQFQHAYNAAARLVTVIDEVLDTLINRTGLR
;
A
#
# COMPACT_ATOMS: atom_id res chain seq x y z
N MET A 1 1.30 -2.55 8.43
CA MET A 1 2.68 -2.45 8.92
C MET A 1 2.85 -3.33 10.15
N ASP A 2 1.89 -3.32 11.07
CA ASP A 2 1.86 -4.14 12.29
C ASP A 2 2.15 -5.63 12.06
N LYS A 3 1.56 -6.26 11.04
CA LYS A 3 1.84 -7.68 10.73
C LYS A 3 3.31 -7.97 10.40
N LEU A 4 4.01 -7.04 9.75
CA LEU A 4 5.43 -7.23 9.43
C LEU A 4 6.28 -7.08 10.70
N ASP A 5 5.91 -6.14 11.57
CA ASP A 5 6.54 -5.97 12.88
C ASP A 5 6.29 -7.20 13.78
N ASP A 6 5.10 -7.79 13.73
CA ASP A 6 4.77 -9.02 14.43
C ASP A 6 5.58 -10.22 13.89
N LEU A 7 5.76 -10.32 12.56
CA LEU A 7 6.65 -11.32 11.96
C LEU A 7 8.07 -11.19 12.51
N ALA A 8 8.62 -9.96 12.51
CA ALA A 8 9.96 -9.70 12.99
C ALA A 8 10.11 -10.00 14.48
N ARG A 9 9.11 -9.66 15.29
CA ARG A 9 9.09 -9.94 16.73
C ARG A 9 9.07 -11.42 17.03
N GLU A 10 8.18 -12.18 16.40
CA GLU A 10 8.06 -13.63 16.60
C GLU A 10 9.31 -14.37 16.08
N PHE A 11 9.85 -13.95 14.94
CA PHE A 11 11.10 -14.51 14.41
C PHE A 11 12.28 -14.26 15.36
N ALA A 12 12.50 -13.00 15.76
CA ALA A 12 13.58 -12.64 16.66
C ALA A 12 13.42 -13.32 18.02
N GLY A 13 12.20 -13.36 18.56
CA GLY A 13 11.88 -14.04 19.81
C GLY A 13 12.18 -15.53 19.75
N ALA A 14 11.67 -16.23 18.75
CA ALA A 14 11.90 -17.67 18.61
C ALA A 14 13.39 -18.01 18.46
N VAL A 15 14.15 -17.23 17.67
CA VAL A 15 15.59 -17.43 17.52
C VAL A 15 16.33 -17.11 18.82
N ASN A 16 15.99 -16.01 19.49
CA ASN A 16 16.62 -15.62 20.76
C ASN A 16 16.39 -16.65 21.85
N GLU A 17 15.17 -17.20 21.95
CA GLU A 17 14.84 -18.24 22.93
C GLU A 17 15.68 -19.50 22.72
N VAL A 18 15.84 -19.96 21.48
CA VAL A 18 16.70 -21.12 21.18
C VAL A 18 18.17 -20.77 21.37
N HIS A 19 18.63 -19.59 20.95
CA HIS A 19 20.02 -19.18 21.10
C HIS A 19 20.43 -19.08 22.58
N LYS A 20 19.56 -18.59 23.46
CA LYS A 20 19.78 -18.53 24.92
C LYS A 20 19.94 -19.90 25.58
N GLN A 21 19.27 -20.92 25.06
CA GLN A 21 19.35 -22.29 25.56
C GLN A 21 20.67 -22.97 25.16
N GLY A 22 21.34 -22.48 24.13
CA GLY A 22 22.63 -22.97 23.69
C GLY A 22 23.79 -22.50 24.55
N VAL A 23 24.97 -23.03 24.23
CA VAL A 23 26.23 -22.60 24.80
C VAL A 23 27.23 -22.21 23.74
N ASN A 24 28.02 -21.20 24.09
CA ASN A 24 29.05 -20.63 23.27
C ASN A 24 30.35 -21.46 23.35
N LEU A 25 31.42 -21.03 22.67
CA LEU A 25 32.69 -21.79 22.63
C LEU A 25 33.34 -22.00 24.01
N GLU A 26 33.07 -21.07 24.94
CA GLU A 26 33.61 -21.03 26.31
C GLU A 26 32.68 -21.70 27.33
N GLY A 27 31.49 -22.16 26.92
CA GLY A 27 30.50 -22.81 27.78
C GLY A 27 29.54 -21.85 28.50
N ALA A 28 29.63 -20.54 28.20
CA ALA A 28 28.69 -19.55 28.67
C ALA A 28 27.37 -19.64 27.89
N PRO A 29 26.22 -19.29 28.52
CA PRO A 29 24.93 -19.28 27.85
C PRO A 29 24.89 -18.24 26.72
N GLY A 30 24.09 -18.51 25.69
CA GLY A 30 23.87 -17.57 24.60
C GLY A 30 23.20 -16.28 25.07
N ILE A 31 23.60 -15.17 24.46
CA ILE A 31 22.91 -13.86 24.58
C ILE A 31 21.80 -13.75 23.53
N GLU A 32 20.98 -12.70 23.56
CA GLU A 32 20.03 -12.41 22.49
C GLU A 32 20.78 -12.27 21.15
N PHE A 33 20.38 -13.05 20.15
CA PHE A 33 20.98 -12.99 18.81
C PHE A 33 20.49 -11.76 18.04
N PHE A 34 19.19 -11.51 18.09
CA PHE A 34 18.53 -10.36 17.50
C PHE A 34 18.07 -9.36 18.56
N VAL A 35 18.24 -8.08 18.28
CA VAL A 35 17.87 -6.97 19.15
C VAL A 35 17.12 -5.89 18.36
N GLY A 36 16.39 -5.06 19.10
CA GLY A 36 15.60 -3.95 18.58
C GLY A 36 16.37 -2.64 18.58
N LEU A 37 15.66 -1.52 18.45
CA LEU A 37 16.25 -0.19 18.45
C LEU A 37 17.24 0.00 19.62
N SER A 38 18.45 0.51 19.32
CA SER A 38 19.49 0.78 20.32
C SER A 38 19.90 -0.44 21.16
N ASN A 39 20.04 -1.63 20.53
CA ASN A 39 20.36 -2.90 21.20
C ASN A 39 19.35 -3.31 22.30
N SER A 40 18.11 -2.83 22.24
CA SER A 40 17.09 -3.27 23.20
C SER A 40 16.81 -4.77 23.05
N THR A 41 16.85 -5.50 24.17
CA THR A 41 16.49 -6.92 24.25
C THR A 41 14.99 -7.12 24.41
N ASP A 42 14.22 -6.05 24.63
CA ASP A 42 12.79 -6.13 24.78
C ASP A 42 12.13 -6.40 23.41
N LEU A 43 11.39 -7.51 23.33
CA LEU A 43 10.62 -7.91 22.15
C LEU A 43 9.69 -6.82 21.61
N LYS A 44 9.25 -5.89 22.47
CA LYS A 44 8.40 -4.75 22.08
C LYS A 44 9.13 -3.73 21.21
N ASP A 45 10.43 -3.60 21.41
CA ASP A 45 11.29 -2.68 20.66
C ASP A 45 11.82 -3.30 19.36
N ILE A 46 11.59 -4.61 19.19
CA ILE A 46 11.87 -5.33 17.95
C ILE A 46 10.71 -5.11 16.99
N SER A 47 11.05 -4.57 15.83
CA SER A 47 10.15 -4.30 14.72
C SER A 47 10.87 -4.59 13.41
N ALA A 48 10.14 -4.78 12.31
CA ALA A 48 10.71 -5.07 11.01
C ALA A 48 11.66 -3.96 10.51
N ARG A 49 11.53 -2.74 11.06
CA ARG A 49 12.39 -1.60 10.73
C ARG A 49 13.73 -1.63 11.45
N HIS A 50 13.81 -2.17 12.67
CA HIS A 50 14.99 -2.03 13.54
C HIS A 50 15.61 -3.35 13.98
N ILE A 51 15.05 -4.49 13.57
CA ILE A 51 15.65 -5.79 13.85
C ILE A 51 17.09 -5.85 13.29
N HIS A 52 18.05 -6.16 14.14
CA HIS A 52 19.44 -6.37 13.76
C HIS A 52 20.10 -7.39 14.69
N VAL A 53 21.27 -7.88 14.29
CA VAL A 53 22.09 -8.77 15.13
C VAL A 53 22.69 -7.96 16.26
N ASN A 54 22.70 -8.53 17.46
CA ASN A 54 23.32 -7.92 18.63
C ASN A 54 24.76 -7.49 18.33
N GLU A 55 25.07 -6.22 18.62
CA GLU A 55 26.38 -5.63 18.31
C GLU A 55 27.55 -6.41 18.95
N LEU A 56 27.32 -7.04 20.11
CA LEU A 56 28.33 -7.89 20.76
C LEU A 56 28.67 -9.15 19.94
N ILE A 57 27.68 -9.71 19.23
CA ILE A 57 27.89 -10.87 18.34
C ILE A 57 28.48 -10.42 17.00
N ALA A 58 28.07 -9.24 16.54
CA ALA A 58 28.55 -8.66 15.28
C ALA A 58 30.00 -8.16 15.37
N GLU A 59 30.58 -8.06 16.56
CA GLU A 59 31.98 -7.68 16.78
C GLU A 59 32.95 -8.70 16.16
N GLU A 60 33.93 -8.21 15.41
CA GLU A 60 34.74 -9.04 14.51
C GLU A 60 35.71 -10.00 15.22
N ASP A 61 36.22 -9.59 16.39
CA ASP A 61 37.30 -10.28 17.11
C ASP A 61 36.78 -11.26 18.18
N THR A 62 35.74 -10.86 18.92
CA THR A 62 35.20 -11.57 20.09
C THR A 62 33.80 -12.14 19.84
N GLY A 63 33.02 -11.54 18.94
CA GLY A 63 31.59 -11.83 18.78
C GLY A 63 31.31 -13.23 18.25
N ARG A 64 32.21 -13.79 17.44
CA ARG A 64 32.08 -15.17 16.92
C ARG A 64 32.06 -16.21 18.04
N ASN A 65 32.75 -15.96 19.14
CA ASN A 65 32.80 -16.87 20.28
C ASN A 65 31.51 -16.84 21.11
N LEU A 66 30.67 -15.81 20.95
CA LEU A 66 29.40 -15.64 21.65
C LEU A 66 28.23 -16.37 20.97
N ILE A 67 28.43 -16.92 19.77
CA ILE A 67 27.42 -17.69 19.05
C ILE A 67 27.21 -19.03 19.76
N ALA A 68 26.02 -19.21 20.32
CA ALA A 68 25.63 -20.36 21.11
C ALA A 68 25.10 -21.51 20.23
N ALA A 69 25.97 -22.10 19.42
CA ALA A 69 25.61 -23.12 18.44
C ALA A 69 25.49 -24.56 19.02
N ALA A 70 26.10 -24.81 20.18
CA ALA A 70 26.11 -26.12 20.84
C ALA A 70 25.00 -26.22 21.90
N LEU A 71 24.57 -27.44 22.21
CA LEU A 71 23.70 -27.72 23.34
C LEU A 71 24.50 -28.46 24.43
N LYS A 72 24.21 -28.19 25.70
CA LYS A 72 24.75 -29.02 26.80
C LYS A 72 24.02 -30.36 26.84
N ASP A 73 24.76 -31.44 26.99
CA ASP A 73 24.16 -32.76 27.22
C ASP A 73 23.40 -32.72 28.57
N PRO A 74 22.10 -33.07 28.59
CA PRO A 74 21.28 -33.01 29.80
C PRO A 74 21.73 -33.97 30.92
N VAL A 75 22.57 -34.96 30.61
CA VAL A 75 23.05 -35.97 31.57
C VAL A 75 24.45 -35.63 32.09
N THR A 76 25.38 -35.29 31.20
CA THR A 76 26.79 -35.02 31.59
C THR A 76 27.06 -33.54 31.86
N ASN A 77 26.17 -32.64 31.42
CA ASN A 77 26.36 -31.18 31.45
C ASN A 77 27.62 -30.71 30.70
N GLU A 78 28.18 -31.59 29.86
CA GLU A 78 29.31 -31.30 28.98
C GLU A 78 28.79 -30.81 27.63
N TRP A 79 29.65 -30.09 26.89
CA TRP A 79 29.37 -29.66 25.52
C TRP A 79 30.59 -29.96 24.65
N ALA A 80 30.34 -30.35 23.41
CA ALA A 80 31.41 -30.60 22.45
C ALA A 80 31.73 -29.32 21.68
N LYS A 81 33.01 -28.95 21.60
CA LYS A 81 33.47 -27.87 20.72
C LYS A 81 33.25 -28.31 19.27
N GLY A 82 32.31 -27.65 18.59
CA GLY A 82 31.86 -28.02 17.24
C GLY A 82 30.52 -28.75 17.18
N ASP A 83 29.82 -28.92 18.31
CA ASP A 83 28.42 -29.32 18.29
C ASP A 83 27.55 -28.20 17.69
N GLY A 84 26.75 -28.57 16.68
CA GLY A 84 25.82 -27.68 15.99
C GLY A 84 24.36 -27.99 16.31
N SER A 85 24.08 -28.77 17.35
CA SER A 85 22.71 -29.21 17.69
C SER A 85 21.78 -28.03 17.98
N ASN A 86 22.25 -26.97 18.63
CA ASN A 86 21.42 -25.78 18.84
C ASN A 86 21.21 -24.98 17.54
N ALA A 87 22.26 -24.89 16.70
CA ALA A 87 22.12 -24.29 15.38
C ALA A 87 21.13 -25.07 14.48
N LEU A 88 21.07 -26.40 14.61
CA LEU A 88 20.06 -27.23 13.96
C LEU A 88 18.65 -26.96 14.51
N ALA A 89 18.51 -26.77 15.82
CA ALA A 89 17.24 -26.38 16.44
C ALA A 89 16.75 -25.02 15.92
N ILE A 90 17.65 -24.04 15.76
CA ILE A 90 17.33 -22.74 15.13
C ILE A 90 16.87 -22.96 13.68
N ALA A 91 17.56 -23.81 12.90
CA ALA A 91 17.16 -24.11 11.52
C ALA A 91 15.77 -24.76 11.43
N GLN A 92 15.42 -25.60 12.41
CA GLN A 92 14.12 -26.26 12.51
C GLN A 92 12.98 -25.29 12.86
N LEU A 93 13.26 -24.11 13.42
CA LEU A 93 12.24 -23.08 13.69
C LEU A 93 11.48 -22.65 12.44
N ARG A 94 12.10 -22.75 11.26
CA ARG A 94 11.42 -22.49 9.97
C ARG A 94 10.16 -23.34 9.79
N ASN A 95 10.21 -24.59 10.24
CA ASN A 95 9.13 -25.55 10.10
C ASN A 95 8.21 -25.58 11.34
N LYS A 96 8.57 -24.86 12.41
CA LYS A 96 7.79 -24.79 13.62
C LYS A 96 6.64 -23.79 13.43
N LEU A 97 5.51 -24.11 14.03
CA LEU A 97 4.39 -23.20 14.11
C LEU A 97 4.69 -22.21 15.25
N LEU A 98 4.94 -20.95 14.89
CA LEU A 98 5.42 -19.92 15.82
C LEU A 98 4.35 -18.90 16.17
N PHE A 99 3.39 -18.66 15.28
CA PHE A 99 2.36 -17.65 15.50
C PHE A 99 1.22 -18.25 16.30
N LEU A 100 0.79 -17.59 17.37
CA LEU A 100 -0.35 -18.00 18.20
C LEU A 100 -1.58 -17.18 17.80
N THR A 101 -2.75 -17.82 17.66
CA THR A 101 -4.02 -17.13 17.43
C THR A 101 -4.64 -16.60 18.73
N ASP A 102 -4.31 -17.21 19.88
CA ASP A 102 -4.79 -16.80 21.21
C ASP A 102 -3.71 -17.11 22.28
N PRO A 103 -3.24 -16.12 23.06
CA PRO A 103 -2.27 -16.35 24.14
C PRO A 103 -2.80 -17.17 25.31
N ALA A 104 -4.12 -17.40 25.41
CA ALA A 104 -4.75 -17.98 26.60
C ALA A 104 -5.08 -19.49 26.51
N ASP A 105 -5.22 -20.09 25.33
CA ASP A 105 -5.87 -21.41 25.22
C ASP A 105 -5.27 -22.41 24.22
N ASP A 106 -4.27 -22.03 23.41
CA ASP A 106 -3.68 -22.96 22.44
C ASP A 106 -2.17 -22.84 22.37
N THR A 107 -1.47 -23.89 22.84
CA THR A 107 0.00 -23.99 22.78
C THR A 107 0.49 -24.53 21.44
N SER A 108 -0.43 -24.85 20.51
CA SER A 108 -0.10 -25.23 19.15
C SER A 108 -0.12 -23.98 18.26
N GLY A 109 1.05 -23.60 17.74
CA GLY A 109 1.13 -22.49 16.80
C GLY A 109 0.20 -22.72 15.59
N THR A 110 -0.32 -21.65 15.01
CA THR A 110 -1.32 -21.69 13.94
C THR A 110 -0.72 -21.54 12.55
N ALA A 111 0.50 -21.00 12.43
CA ALA A 111 1.20 -20.85 11.16
C ALA A 111 2.72 -20.95 11.32
N THR A 112 3.39 -21.44 10.27
CA THR A 112 4.84 -21.29 10.12
C THR A 112 5.20 -19.85 9.69
N LEU A 113 6.48 -19.50 9.80
CA LEU A 113 6.98 -18.20 9.32
C LEU A 113 6.69 -17.96 7.84
N GLU A 114 6.80 -19.02 7.03
CA GLU A 114 6.51 -18.97 5.60
C GLU A 114 5.02 -18.73 5.34
N GLN A 115 4.13 -19.48 5.98
CA GLN A 115 2.68 -19.32 5.83
C GLN A 115 2.21 -17.91 6.26
N PHE A 116 2.78 -17.38 7.35
CA PHE A 116 2.45 -16.03 7.79
C PHE A 116 2.94 -14.98 6.77
N TYR A 117 4.16 -15.13 6.25
CA TYR A 117 4.67 -14.26 5.19
C TYR A 117 3.84 -14.33 3.90
N GLU A 118 3.44 -15.52 3.47
CA GLU A 118 2.53 -15.72 2.34
C GLU A 118 1.18 -15.02 2.56
N SER A 119 0.65 -15.05 3.78
CA SER A 119 -0.60 -14.35 4.12
C SER A 119 -0.48 -12.83 3.98
N ILE A 120 0.68 -12.25 4.32
CA ILE A 120 0.97 -10.82 4.15
C ILE A 120 1.01 -10.48 2.66
N LEU A 121 1.69 -11.30 1.86
CA LEU A 121 1.76 -11.13 0.40
C LEU A 121 0.38 -11.27 -0.25
N GLY A 122 -0.42 -12.24 0.19
CA GLY A 122 -1.79 -12.44 -0.28
C GLY A 122 -2.67 -11.23 0.01
N ALA A 123 -2.64 -10.71 1.24
CA ALA A 123 -3.38 -9.50 1.61
C ALA A 123 -2.94 -8.27 0.77
N LEU A 124 -1.62 -8.07 0.62
CA LEU A 124 -1.08 -6.99 -0.21
C LEU A 124 -1.53 -7.11 -1.67
N GLY A 125 -1.57 -8.33 -2.22
CA GLY A 125 -2.06 -8.59 -3.58
C GLY A 125 -3.53 -8.22 -3.74
N VAL A 126 -4.37 -8.58 -2.77
CA VAL A 126 -5.80 -8.21 -2.75
C VAL A 126 -5.97 -6.69 -2.66
N ASP A 127 -5.24 -6.03 -1.76
CA ASP A 127 -5.30 -4.57 -1.59
C ASP A 127 -4.86 -3.83 -2.86
N ALA A 128 -3.78 -4.29 -3.50
CA ALA A 128 -3.29 -3.73 -4.76
C ALA A 128 -4.32 -3.91 -5.87
N GLN A 129 -4.92 -5.11 -5.99
CA GLN A 129 -5.97 -5.37 -6.97
C GLN A 129 -7.19 -4.47 -6.71
N HIS A 130 -7.60 -4.31 -5.45
CA HIS A 130 -8.70 -3.44 -5.07
C HIS A 130 -8.43 -1.97 -5.44
N ALA A 131 -7.23 -1.47 -5.16
CA ALA A 131 -6.82 -0.11 -5.52
C ALA A 131 -6.84 0.12 -7.05
N LEU A 132 -6.39 -0.85 -7.84
CA LEU A 132 -6.43 -0.79 -9.30
C LEU A 132 -7.87 -0.76 -9.84
N HIS A 133 -8.76 -1.58 -9.27
CA HIS A 133 -10.19 -1.56 -9.64
C HIS A 133 -10.84 -0.22 -9.31
N LEU A 134 -10.53 0.34 -8.13
CA LEU A 134 -11.04 1.66 -7.74
C LEU A 134 -10.56 2.76 -8.71
N LEU A 135 -9.27 2.76 -9.06
CA LEU A 135 -8.70 3.69 -10.03
C LEU A 135 -9.38 3.58 -11.40
N LYS A 136 -9.60 2.36 -11.89
CA LYS A 136 -10.29 2.10 -13.15
C LYS A 136 -11.72 2.63 -13.11
N ASN A 137 -12.46 2.33 -12.05
CA ASN A 137 -13.84 2.80 -11.88
C ASN A 137 -13.90 4.33 -11.81
N GLN A 138 -13.01 4.95 -11.05
CA GLN A 138 -12.95 6.41 -10.94
C GLN A 138 -12.64 7.07 -12.30
N THR A 139 -11.72 6.48 -13.07
CA THR A 139 -11.37 6.97 -14.42
C THR A 139 -12.56 6.86 -15.37
N LEU A 140 -13.31 5.75 -15.32
CA LEU A 140 -14.53 5.58 -16.12
C LEU A 140 -15.61 6.59 -15.74
N LEU A 141 -15.81 6.84 -14.45
CA LEU A 141 -16.77 7.84 -13.96
C LEU A 141 -16.40 9.25 -14.41
N ILE A 142 -15.11 9.62 -14.33
CA ILE A 142 -14.62 10.91 -14.83
C ILE A 142 -14.91 11.03 -16.32
N GLY A 143 -14.58 10.02 -17.14
CA GLY A 143 -14.86 10.03 -18.57
C GLY A 143 -16.36 10.18 -18.88
N GLN A 144 -17.23 9.51 -18.14
CA GLN A 144 -18.69 9.68 -18.28
C GLN A 144 -19.16 11.09 -17.90
N LEU A 145 -18.61 11.67 -16.84
CA LEU A 145 -18.94 13.03 -16.42
C LEU A 145 -18.44 14.06 -17.42
N GLU A 146 -17.26 13.89 -18.00
CA GLU A 146 -16.73 14.74 -19.06
C GLU A 146 -17.62 14.68 -20.30
N GLN A 147 -18.05 13.48 -20.71
CA GLN A 147 -18.95 13.31 -21.85
C GLN A 147 -20.32 13.95 -21.59
N ARG A 148 -20.88 13.80 -20.38
CA ARG A 148 -22.13 14.50 -19.99
C ARG A 148 -21.95 16.00 -19.96
N ARG A 149 -20.80 16.50 -19.49
CA ARG A 149 -20.50 17.93 -19.51
C ARG A 149 -20.43 18.43 -20.95
N ALA A 150 -19.77 17.70 -21.83
CA ALA A 150 -19.70 18.04 -23.25
C ALA A 150 -21.06 17.97 -23.95
N SER A 151 -21.97 17.06 -23.57
CA SER A 151 -23.31 17.01 -24.17
C SER A 151 -24.24 18.13 -23.71
N VAL A 152 -24.06 18.66 -22.50
CA VAL A 152 -24.87 19.77 -21.96
C VAL A 152 -24.28 21.13 -22.34
N ALA A 153 -22.96 21.28 -22.25
CA ALA A 153 -22.25 22.52 -22.55
C ALA A 153 -21.83 22.63 -24.03
N GLY A 154 -21.92 21.55 -24.79
CA GLY A 154 -21.63 21.55 -26.21
C GLY A 154 -22.75 22.24 -26.97
N VAL A 155 -22.38 23.23 -27.78
CA VAL A 155 -23.30 23.86 -28.71
C VAL A 155 -23.19 23.16 -30.06
N SER A 156 -24.32 22.92 -30.72
CA SER A 156 -24.34 22.39 -32.07
C SER A 156 -24.07 23.52 -33.07
N LEU A 157 -22.92 23.47 -33.75
CA LEU A 157 -22.56 24.46 -34.78
C LEU A 157 -23.61 24.52 -35.91
N ASP A 158 -24.27 23.40 -36.22
CA ASP A 158 -25.32 23.34 -37.25
C ASP A 158 -26.61 24.05 -36.78
N GLU A 159 -26.92 23.94 -35.49
CA GLU A 159 -28.07 24.63 -34.89
C GLU A 159 -27.79 26.12 -34.75
N GLU A 160 -26.58 26.51 -34.33
CA GLU A 160 -26.13 27.91 -34.35
C GLU A 160 -26.11 28.51 -35.76
N MET A 161 -25.67 27.74 -36.77
CA MET A 161 -25.66 28.19 -38.17
C MET A 161 -27.09 28.36 -38.69
N THR A 162 -28.00 27.43 -38.37
CA THR A 162 -29.41 27.55 -38.74
C THR A 162 -30.06 28.77 -38.09
N ASN A 163 -29.81 28.99 -36.80
CA ASN A 163 -30.26 30.18 -36.09
C ASN A 163 -29.68 31.46 -36.69
N MET A 164 -28.39 31.46 -37.05
CA MET A 164 -27.74 32.60 -37.71
C MET A 164 -28.39 32.91 -39.06
N ILE A 165 -28.64 31.90 -39.90
CA ILE A 165 -29.33 32.05 -41.19
C ILE A 165 -30.75 32.58 -40.97
N GLN A 166 -31.47 32.07 -39.97
CA GLN A 166 -32.81 32.55 -39.62
C GLN A 166 -32.79 34.02 -39.20
N PHE A 167 -31.86 34.42 -38.31
CA PHE A 167 -31.70 35.81 -37.90
C PHE A 167 -31.31 36.72 -39.07
N GLN A 168 -30.47 36.23 -39.99
CA GLN A 168 -30.09 36.97 -41.19
C GLN A 168 -31.30 37.18 -42.13
N HIS A 169 -32.16 36.16 -42.29
CA HIS A 169 -33.41 36.29 -43.05
C HIS A 169 -34.38 37.27 -42.37
N ALA A 170 -34.56 37.16 -41.06
CA ALA A 170 -35.41 38.05 -40.29
C ALA A 170 -34.93 39.50 -40.37
N TYR A 171 -33.62 39.75 -40.28
CA TYR A 171 -33.02 41.06 -40.43
C TYR A 171 -33.27 41.64 -41.84
N ASN A 172 -33.05 40.85 -42.88
CA ASN A 172 -33.33 41.27 -44.26
C ASN A 172 -34.81 41.56 -44.50
N ALA A 173 -35.72 40.78 -43.89
CA ALA A 173 -37.14 41.02 -43.96
C ALA A 173 -37.54 42.31 -43.23
N ALA A 174 -36.98 42.55 -42.03
CA ALA A 174 -37.19 43.79 -41.28
C ALA A 174 -36.66 45.01 -42.04
N ALA A 175 -35.48 44.92 -42.66
CA ALA A 175 -34.92 45.99 -43.49
C ALA A 175 -35.83 46.34 -44.67
N ARG A 176 -36.38 45.34 -45.37
CA ARG A 176 -37.37 45.57 -46.45
C ARG A 176 -38.65 46.20 -45.91
N LEU A 177 -39.12 45.78 -44.73
CA LEU A 177 -40.29 46.36 -44.10
C LEU A 177 -40.08 47.84 -43.78
N VAL A 178 -38.89 48.22 -43.29
CA VAL A 178 -38.50 49.62 -43.09
C VAL A 178 -38.53 50.39 -44.41
N THR A 179 -37.95 49.84 -45.48
CA THR A 179 -38.01 50.46 -46.82
C THR A 179 -39.45 50.65 -47.31
N VAL A 180 -40.32 49.66 -47.12
CA VAL A 180 -41.74 49.77 -47.48
C VAL A 180 -42.44 50.83 -46.63
N ILE A 181 -42.12 50.92 -45.34
CA ILE A 181 -42.64 51.99 -44.48
C ILE A 181 -42.15 53.36 -44.97
N ASP A 182 -40.88 53.50 -45.35
CA ASP A 182 -40.34 54.73 -45.91
C ASP A 182 -41.06 55.12 -47.22
N GLU A 183 -41.33 54.17 -48.11
CA GLU A 183 -42.12 54.40 -49.34
C GLU A 183 -43.58 54.79 -49.03
N VAL A 184 -44.21 54.16 -48.03
CA VAL A 184 -45.57 54.52 -47.59
C VAL A 184 -45.59 55.92 -46.98
N LEU A 185 -44.59 56.27 -46.17
CA LEU A 185 -44.46 57.61 -45.59
C LEU A 185 -44.20 58.66 -46.68
N ASP A 186 -43.34 58.37 -47.64
CA ASP A 186 -43.05 59.26 -48.76
C ASP A 186 -44.29 59.48 -49.64
N THR A 187 -45.05 58.43 -49.93
CA THR A 187 -46.31 58.57 -50.67
C THR A 187 -47.39 59.33 -49.88
N LEU A 188 -47.51 59.12 -48.57
CA LEU A 188 -48.44 59.90 -47.74
C LEU A 188 -48.05 61.38 -47.72
N ILE A 189 -46.78 61.70 -47.52
CA ILE A 189 -46.28 63.08 -47.38
C ILE A 189 -46.30 63.80 -48.74
N ASN A 190 -45.73 63.21 -49.80
CA ASN A 190 -45.52 63.87 -51.08
C ASN A 190 -46.70 63.75 -52.06
N ARG A 191 -47.57 62.72 -51.94
CA ARG A 191 -48.72 62.55 -52.86
C ARG A 191 -50.08 62.91 -52.27
N THR A 192 -50.23 63.05 -50.95
CA THR A 192 -51.52 63.50 -50.35
C THR A 192 -51.46 64.88 -49.68
N GLY A 193 -50.27 65.46 -49.52
CA GLY A 193 -50.05 66.77 -48.89
C GLY A 193 -50.04 68.01 -49.80
N LEU A 194 -50.22 67.88 -51.12
CA LEU A 194 -50.33 69.03 -52.03
C LEU A 194 -51.80 69.33 -52.37
N ARG A 195 -52.38 70.25 -51.62
CA ARG A 195 -53.44 71.19 -52.03
C ARG A 195 -53.12 72.56 -51.49
#